data_AF-A0A2P2M6X5-F1
#
_entry.id   AF-A0A2P2M6X5-F1
#
_cell.length_a   1.000
_cell.length_b   1.000
_cell.length_c   1.000
_cell.angle_alpha   90.00
_cell.angle_beta   90.00
_cell.angle_gamma   90.00
#
_symmetry.space_group_name_H-M   'P 1'
#
loop_
_entity.id
_entity.type
_entity.pdbx_description
1 polymer ?
#
loop_
_entity_poly.entity_id
_entity_poly.type
_entity_poly.pdbx_seq_one_letter_code
_entity_poly.pdbx_strand_id
1 'polypeptide(L)'
;MASKFGLAGGIPERRVRPIWDAIDSRQFKNALKHSTSLLSKYPNSPYALALKALILEKMGKSDEALSICLNAKELLSENDSVLMDDLTLSTLQIVFQRLDHLDLATSCYEYACGKFPNNLELMMGLFNCYVREYSFVKQQQTAIKMYKLVGEERFLLWAVCSIQLQVLCGNGGEKLLVLAEGLLKKHVASHSLHEPEALIVYVSILEQQAKYGDALEILSGKLGSLLMIEVDKLRIQGRLLARSGDYAAGASIYQKILELCPDDWECFLHYLGCLLEDDSCWSSDVDSGPIFTQQFVNCKVAHLAEEVFDFRITNALSFLEKLKADANSKFIRCPYLASLEIERRKHLYGKENHDEIMGALMQYFHKFGHLACFTSDVEMFLQVLTPDKKMDFLEKLIESINTKTTELTKVLGQSTTIFKMRELIGDVYKLPVFGVCLFCAHKCMFQFACFLL
;
A
#
# COMPACT_ATOMS: atom_id res chain seq x y z
N MET A 1 -27.92 21.78 5.48
CA MET A 1 -28.58 22.85 6.28
C MET A 1 -27.84 22.85 7.60
N ALA A 2 -27.00 23.87 7.82
CA ALA A 2 -26.16 23.98 9.01
C ALA A 2 -27.00 23.75 10.28
N SER A 3 -26.45 22.98 11.23
CA SER A 3 -26.93 22.95 12.60
C SER A 3 -27.24 24.39 13.02
N LYS A 4 -28.50 24.69 13.36
CA LYS A 4 -28.89 26.01 13.88
C LYS A 4 -27.89 26.33 15.00
N PHE A 5 -27.07 27.37 14.81
CA PHE A 5 -25.98 27.74 15.71
C PHE A 5 -26.38 27.51 17.18
N GLY A 6 -25.72 26.57 17.85
CA GLY A 6 -25.95 26.22 19.25
C GLY A 6 -26.93 25.08 19.57
N LEU A 7 -27.41 24.31 18.58
CA LEU A 7 -28.19 23.08 18.77
C LEU A 7 -27.45 21.82 18.26
N ALA A 8 -27.45 20.76 19.06
CA ALA A 8 -26.92 19.43 18.78
C ALA A 8 -28.08 18.41 18.93
N GLY A 9 -28.52 17.75 17.85
CA GLY A 9 -29.69 16.85 17.91
C GLY A 9 -30.99 17.52 18.35
N GLY A 10 -31.17 18.80 18.00
CA GLY A 10 -32.28 19.62 18.46
C GLY A 10 -32.19 20.06 19.93
N ILE A 11 -31.09 19.74 20.63
CA ILE A 11 -30.84 20.09 22.03
C ILE A 11 -29.80 21.23 22.12
N PRO A 12 -29.95 22.23 23.01
CA PRO A 12 -28.92 23.24 23.22
C PRO A 12 -27.55 22.65 23.55
N GLU A 13 -26.53 23.02 22.78
CA GLU A 13 -25.17 22.46 22.86
C GLU A 13 -24.57 22.54 24.26
N ARG A 14 -24.83 23.64 24.98
CA ARG A 14 -24.44 23.84 26.40
C ARG A 14 -24.92 22.73 27.35
N ARG A 15 -25.99 22.00 26.99
CA ARG A 15 -26.53 20.88 27.79
C ARG A 15 -25.90 19.54 27.41
N VAL A 16 -25.35 19.45 26.21
CA VAL A 16 -24.72 18.24 25.66
C VAL A 16 -23.22 18.23 25.97
N ARG A 17 -22.56 19.39 25.91
CA ARG A 17 -21.12 19.54 26.13
C ARG A 17 -20.60 18.88 27.43
N PRO A 18 -21.25 19.01 28.61
CA PRO A 18 -20.79 18.33 29.82
C PRO A 18 -20.79 16.79 29.71
N ILE A 19 -21.63 16.23 28.84
CA ILE A 19 -21.66 14.79 28.57
C ILE A 19 -20.42 14.39 27.77
N TRP A 20 -20.11 15.10 26.69
CA TRP A 20 -18.91 14.86 25.88
C TRP A 20 -17.62 15.07 26.68
N ASP A 21 -17.51 16.18 27.43
CA ASP A 21 -16.36 16.43 28.30
C ASP A 21 -16.11 15.27 29.28
N ALA A 22 -17.18 14.69 29.84
CA ALA A 22 -17.10 13.53 30.73
C ALA A 22 -16.77 12.23 29.99
N ILE A 23 -17.24 12.03 28.75
CA ILE A 23 -16.87 10.89 27.89
C ILE A 23 -15.38 10.96 27.54
N ASP A 24 -14.90 12.12 27.11
CA ASP A 24 -13.51 12.35 26.70
C ASP A 24 -12.55 12.19 27.88
N SER A 25 -12.98 12.64 29.07
CA SER A 25 -12.26 12.43 30.33
C SER A 25 -12.39 11.01 30.90
N ARG A 26 -13.06 10.09 30.18
CA ARG A 26 -13.34 8.70 30.60
C ARG A 26 -14.10 8.58 31.92
N GLN A 27 -14.83 9.62 32.33
CA GLN A 27 -15.65 9.64 33.54
C GLN A 27 -17.07 9.11 33.26
N PHE A 28 -17.19 7.86 32.80
CA PHE A 28 -18.45 7.31 32.28
C PHE A 28 -19.62 7.29 33.29
N LYS A 29 -19.34 7.12 34.59
CA LYS A 29 -20.37 7.22 35.64
C LYS A 29 -20.95 8.64 35.75
N ASN A 30 -20.12 9.67 35.58
CA ASN A 30 -20.57 11.07 35.59
C ASN A 30 -21.31 11.40 34.29
N ALA A 31 -20.78 10.95 33.15
CA ALA A 31 -21.45 11.07 31.86
C ALA A 31 -22.87 10.46 31.90
N LEU A 32 -23.02 9.28 32.50
CA LEU A 32 -24.32 8.60 32.63
C LEU A 32 -25.31 9.41 33.50
N LYS A 33 -24.83 10.03 34.60
CA LYS A 33 -25.66 10.93 35.41
C LYS A 33 -26.13 12.14 34.60
N HIS A 34 -25.23 12.78 33.86
CA HIS A 34 -25.57 13.92 33.00
C HIS A 34 -26.54 13.53 31.88
N SER A 35 -26.31 12.39 31.22
CA SER A 35 -27.20 11.85 30.18
C SER A 35 -28.60 11.50 30.71
N THR A 36 -28.70 10.90 31.90
CA THR A 36 -30.00 10.59 32.54
C THR A 36 -30.77 11.86 32.89
N SER A 37 -30.06 12.90 33.37
CA SER A 37 -30.64 14.24 33.62
C SER A 37 -31.06 14.95 32.33
N LEU A 38 -30.39 14.67 31.21
CA LEU A 38 -30.78 15.18 29.91
C LEU A 38 -32.07 14.51 29.41
N LEU A 39 -32.15 13.19 29.53
CA LEU A 39 -33.32 12.40 29.11
C LEU A 39 -34.57 12.71 29.95
N SER A 40 -34.45 13.09 31.22
CA SER A 40 -35.63 13.53 31.99
C SER A 40 -36.26 14.81 31.44
N LYS A 41 -35.48 15.63 30.72
CA LYS A 41 -35.96 16.87 30.07
C LYS A 41 -36.34 16.67 28.61
N TYR A 42 -35.72 15.69 27.95
CA TYR A 42 -35.93 15.36 26.54
C TYR A 42 -36.13 13.84 26.38
N PRO A 43 -37.22 13.26 26.91
CA PRO A 43 -37.39 11.80 27.01
C PRO A 43 -37.49 11.10 25.65
N ASN A 44 -38.06 11.78 24.65
CA ASN A 44 -38.24 11.25 23.30
C ASN A 44 -37.19 11.79 22.31
N SER A 45 -36.05 12.30 22.79
CA SER A 45 -34.99 12.76 21.90
C SER A 45 -34.11 11.58 21.48
N PRO A 46 -34.05 11.24 20.18
CA PRO A 46 -33.17 10.19 19.70
C PRO A 46 -31.70 10.47 19.99
N TYR A 47 -31.28 11.74 19.92
CA TYR A 47 -29.90 12.13 20.21
C TYR A 47 -29.52 11.87 21.68
N ALA A 48 -30.40 12.24 22.62
CA ALA A 48 -30.14 11.99 24.04
C ALA A 48 -30.05 10.49 24.36
N LEU A 49 -30.87 9.67 23.68
CA LEU A 49 -30.81 8.21 23.78
C LEU A 49 -29.52 7.65 23.18
N ALA A 50 -29.10 8.13 22.00
CA ALA A 50 -27.85 7.74 21.35
C ALA A 50 -26.63 8.03 22.24
N LEU A 51 -26.58 9.19 22.89
CA LEU A 51 -25.53 9.53 23.86
C LEU A 51 -25.54 8.58 25.06
N LYS A 52 -26.72 8.23 25.59
CA LYS A 52 -26.82 7.27 26.69
C LYS A 52 -26.30 5.90 26.26
N ALA A 53 -26.69 5.42 25.09
CA ALA A 53 -26.23 4.15 24.54
C ALA A 53 -24.71 4.13 24.36
N LEU A 54 -24.12 5.21 23.84
CA LEU A 54 -22.66 5.36 23.73
C LEU A 54 -21.96 5.22 25.08
N ILE A 55 -22.48 5.85 26.13
CA ILE A 55 -21.90 5.75 27.47
C ILE A 55 -22.01 4.32 28.01
N LEU A 56 -23.15 3.65 27.81
CA LEU A 56 -23.37 2.27 28.27
C LEU A 56 -22.46 1.28 27.54
N GLU A 57 -22.27 1.45 26.23
CA GLU A 57 -21.30 0.68 25.45
C GLU A 57 -19.89 0.84 26.02
N LYS A 58 -19.45 2.09 26.29
CA LYS A 58 -18.14 2.36 26.92
C LYS A 58 -17.99 1.76 28.31
N MET A 59 -19.10 1.50 29.00
CA MET A 59 -19.13 0.84 30.31
C MET A 59 -19.20 -0.70 30.21
N GLY A 60 -19.22 -1.29 29.01
CA GLY A 60 -19.32 -2.73 28.79
C GLY A 60 -20.74 -3.30 28.90
N LYS A 61 -21.77 -2.44 28.90
CA LYS A 61 -23.18 -2.84 28.99
C LYS A 61 -23.82 -2.91 27.59
N SER A 62 -23.35 -3.86 26.79
CA SER A 62 -23.70 -3.99 25.36
C SER A 62 -25.20 -4.17 25.11
N ASP A 63 -25.87 -5.06 25.83
CA ASP A 63 -27.31 -5.35 25.62
C ASP A 63 -28.20 -4.14 25.95
N GLU A 64 -27.89 -3.45 27.06
CA GLU A 64 -28.60 -2.21 27.43
C GLU A 64 -28.35 -1.11 26.39
N ALA A 65 -27.12 -0.98 25.88
CA ALA A 65 -26.78 -0.02 24.85
C ALA A 65 -27.56 -0.30 23.55
N LEU A 66 -27.61 -1.56 23.11
CA LEU A 66 -28.33 -1.98 21.91
C LEU A 66 -29.83 -1.69 22.02
N SER A 67 -30.46 -2.05 23.15
CA SER A 67 -31.88 -1.79 23.40
C SER A 67 -32.21 -0.29 23.28
N ILE A 68 -31.36 0.58 23.83
CA ILE A 68 -31.55 2.03 23.76
C ILE A 68 -31.35 2.55 22.33
N CYS A 69 -30.37 2.02 21.59
CA CYS A 69 -30.16 2.37 20.18
C CYS A 69 -31.35 1.98 19.30
N LEU A 70 -31.97 0.81 19.53
CA LEU A 70 -33.16 0.39 18.80
C LEU A 70 -34.35 1.30 19.06
N ASN A 71 -34.58 1.68 20.32
CA ASN A 71 -35.60 2.66 20.69
C ASN A 71 -35.33 4.03 20.02
N ALA A 72 -34.09 4.51 20.05
CA ALA A 72 -33.70 5.75 19.37
C ALA A 72 -33.98 5.68 17.86
N LYS A 73 -33.70 4.53 17.22
CA LYS A 73 -33.99 4.27 15.80
C LYS A 73 -35.50 4.29 15.50
N GLU A 74 -36.32 3.66 16.32
CA GLU A 74 -37.79 3.68 16.19
C GLU A 74 -38.32 5.11 16.27
N LEU A 75 -37.87 5.89 17.26
CA LEU A 75 -38.26 7.29 17.41
C LEU A 75 -37.81 8.19 16.25
N LEU A 76 -36.68 7.88 15.59
CA LEU A 76 -36.25 8.56 14.36
C LEU A 76 -37.19 8.25 13.19
N SER A 77 -37.76 7.04 13.14
CA SER A 77 -38.67 6.65 12.08
C SER A 77 -40.09 7.22 12.27
N GLU A 78 -40.57 7.35 13.51
CA GLU A 78 -41.94 7.81 13.80
C GLU A 78 -42.11 9.33 13.72
N ASN A 79 -41.07 10.11 14.05
CA ASN A 79 -41.19 11.56 14.14
C ASN A 79 -40.78 12.28 12.86
N ASP A 80 -41.73 12.45 11.93
CA ASP A 80 -41.53 13.23 10.68
C ASP A 80 -41.10 14.70 10.92
N SER A 81 -41.31 15.24 12.12
CA SER A 81 -40.91 16.61 12.49
C SER A 81 -39.50 16.75 13.04
N VAL A 82 -38.83 15.65 13.39
CA VAL A 82 -37.45 15.69 13.88
C VAL A 82 -36.56 15.83 12.66
N LEU A 83 -35.82 16.95 12.60
CA LEU A 83 -34.71 17.09 11.68
C LEU A 83 -33.81 15.88 11.87
N MET A 84 -33.78 14.95 10.91
CA MET A 84 -32.81 13.85 10.89
C MET A 84 -31.43 14.48 10.82
N ASP A 85 -30.81 14.62 11.98
CA ASP A 85 -29.55 15.33 12.14
C ASP A 85 -28.39 14.34 12.06
N ASP A 86 -27.36 14.74 11.32
CA ASP A 86 -26.13 13.97 11.11
C ASP A 86 -25.47 13.56 12.44
N LEU A 87 -25.61 14.38 13.48
CA LEU A 87 -25.01 14.14 14.78
C LEU A 87 -25.65 12.95 15.52
N THR A 88 -26.98 12.80 15.46
CA THR A 88 -27.65 11.60 15.99
C THR A 88 -27.24 10.35 15.22
N LEU A 89 -27.26 10.40 13.89
CA LEU A 89 -26.93 9.25 13.05
C LEU A 89 -25.48 8.81 13.22
N SER A 90 -24.53 9.75 13.23
CA SER A 90 -23.12 9.47 13.48
C SER A 90 -22.87 8.91 14.89
N THR A 91 -23.59 9.41 15.91
CA THR A 91 -23.49 8.86 17.28
C THR A 91 -24.02 7.42 17.34
N LEU A 92 -25.19 7.15 16.75
CA LEU A 92 -25.75 5.80 16.66
C LEU A 92 -24.83 4.85 15.89
N GLN A 93 -24.26 5.32 14.77
CA GLN A 93 -23.31 4.56 13.96
C GLN A 93 -22.08 4.14 14.77
N ILE A 94 -21.52 5.01 15.63
CA ILE A 94 -20.40 4.65 16.51
C ILE A 94 -20.78 3.49 17.43
N VAL A 95 -21.97 3.53 18.02
CA VAL A 95 -22.43 2.47 18.93
C VAL A 95 -22.69 1.18 18.17
N PHE A 96 -23.45 1.23 17.08
CA PHE A 96 -23.74 0.06 16.24
C PHE A 96 -22.48 -0.61 15.71
N GLN A 97 -21.49 0.17 15.25
CA GLN A 97 -20.21 -0.38 14.78
C GLN A 97 -19.47 -1.14 15.90
N ARG A 98 -19.50 -0.65 17.14
CA ARG A 98 -18.83 -1.30 18.27
C ARG A 98 -19.55 -2.54 18.76
N LEU A 99 -20.84 -2.62 18.49
CA LEU A 99 -21.69 -3.77 18.78
C LEU A 99 -21.77 -4.75 17.59
N ASP A 100 -20.99 -4.55 16.53
CA ASP A 100 -20.97 -5.38 15.32
C ASP A 100 -22.32 -5.47 14.58
N HIS A 101 -23.11 -4.38 14.65
CA HIS A 101 -24.41 -4.25 14.00
C HIS A 101 -24.40 -3.15 12.93
N LEU A 102 -23.48 -3.24 11.97
CA LEU A 102 -23.32 -2.23 10.90
C LEU A 102 -24.59 -2.04 10.05
N ASP A 103 -25.34 -3.12 9.85
CA ASP A 103 -26.61 -3.15 9.13
C ASP A 103 -27.65 -2.19 9.72
N LEU A 104 -27.69 -2.08 11.06
CA LEU A 104 -28.59 -1.17 11.74
C LEU A 104 -28.22 0.30 11.46
N ALA A 105 -26.93 0.64 11.49
CA ALA A 105 -26.47 1.97 11.14
C ALA A 105 -26.81 2.32 9.68
N THR A 106 -26.56 1.40 8.76
CA THR A 106 -26.90 1.56 7.33
C THR A 106 -28.39 1.80 7.15
N SER A 107 -29.25 1.02 7.79
CA SER A 107 -30.71 1.20 7.70
C SER A 107 -31.18 2.58 8.19
N CYS A 108 -30.54 3.16 9.21
CA CYS A 108 -30.85 4.51 9.68
C CYS A 108 -30.54 5.57 8.62
N TYR A 109 -29.38 5.46 7.96
CA TYR A 109 -29.02 6.38 6.89
C TYR A 109 -29.83 6.18 5.60
N GLU A 110 -30.19 4.93 5.25
CA GLU A 110 -31.07 4.64 4.11
C GLU A 110 -32.44 5.32 4.31
N TYR A 111 -33.01 5.21 5.51
CA TYR A 111 -34.25 5.90 5.86
C TYR A 111 -34.11 7.43 5.77
N ALA A 112 -33.04 7.99 6.36
CA ALA A 112 -32.77 9.42 6.34
C ALA A 112 -32.61 9.98 4.92
N CYS A 113 -31.87 9.26 4.06
CA CYS A 113 -31.68 9.60 2.65
C CYS A 113 -32.97 9.43 1.82
N GLY A 114 -33.86 8.52 2.20
CA GLY A 114 -35.18 8.38 1.59
C GLY A 114 -36.07 9.61 1.85
N LYS A 115 -36.03 10.14 3.08
CA LYS A 115 -36.79 11.34 3.47
C LYS A 115 -36.17 12.64 2.96
N PHE A 116 -34.84 12.74 2.96
CA PHE A 116 -34.10 13.93 2.54
C PHE A 116 -33.16 13.61 1.37
N PRO A 117 -33.69 13.33 0.16
CA PRO A 117 -32.94 12.74 -0.93
C PRO A 117 -31.88 13.63 -1.58
N ASN A 118 -31.74 14.90 -1.18
CA ASN A 118 -30.73 15.83 -1.67
C ASN A 118 -29.81 16.36 -0.55
N ASN A 119 -29.85 15.77 0.65
CA ASN A 119 -28.96 16.17 1.72
C ASN A 119 -27.58 15.49 1.56
N LEU A 120 -26.55 16.28 1.27
CA LEU A 120 -25.21 15.79 0.99
C LEU A 120 -24.55 15.11 2.21
N GLU A 121 -24.72 15.66 3.41
CA GLU A 121 -24.14 15.13 4.64
C GLU A 121 -24.66 13.71 4.91
N LEU A 122 -25.98 13.51 4.78
CA LEU A 122 -26.61 12.20 4.95
C LEU A 122 -26.14 11.19 3.90
N MET A 123 -25.96 11.60 2.64
CA MET A 123 -25.42 10.71 1.60
C MET A 123 -23.97 10.32 1.86
N MET A 124 -23.15 11.24 2.40
CA MET A 124 -21.77 10.93 2.79
C MET A 124 -21.75 9.91 3.93
N GLY A 125 -22.60 10.08 4.94
CA GLY A 125 -22.78 9.09 6.01
C GLY A 125 -23.21 7.71 5.47
N LEU A 126 -24.20 7.69 4.57
CA LEU A 126 -24.68 6.47 3.93
C LEU A 126 -23.59 5.78 3.09
N PHE A 127 -22.83 6.54 2.30
CA PHE A 127 -21.71 6.02 1.53
C PHE A 127 -20.68 5.35 2.44
N ASN A 128 -20.31 5.98 3.56
CA ASN A 128 -19.37 5.41 4.53
C ASN A 128 -19.90 4.12 5.19
N CYS A 129 -21.20 4.02 5.43
CA CYS A 129 -21.83 2.77 5.84
C CYS A 129 -21.64 1.67 4.79
N TYR A 130 -21.94 1.94 3.52
CA TYR A 130 -21.72 0.97 2.45
C TYR A 130 -20.25 0.61 2.20
N VAL A 131 -19.31 1.51 2.49
CA VAL A 131 -17.87 1.22 2.46
C VAL A 131 -17.51 0.17 3.50
N ARG A 132 -18.00 0.32 4.74
CA ARG A 132 -17.72 -0.64 5.83
C ARG A 132 -18.34 -2.02 5.59
N GLU A 133 -19.47 -2.08 4.89
CA GLU A 133 -20.15 -3.33 4.54
C GLU A 133 -19.67 -3.94 3.21
N TYR A 134 -18.67 -3.36 2.55
CA TYR A 134 -18.20 -3.79 1.23
C TYR A 134 -19.32 -3.84 0.16
N SER A 135 -20.37 -3.03 0.33
CA SER A 135 -21.52 -2.94 -0.57
C SER A 135 -21.21 -2.07 -1.80
N PHE A 136 -20.29 -2.52 -2.66
CA PHE A 136 -19.69 -1.69 -3.72
C PHE A 136 -20.70 -1.13 -4.75
N VAL A 137 -21.74 -1.89 -5.09
CA VAL A 137 -22.82 -1.41 -5.99
C VAL A 137 -23.55 -0.21 -5.36
N LYS A 138 -23.89 -0.29 -4.07
CA LYS A 138 -24.58 0.78 -3.35
C LYS A 138 -23.67 2.00 -3.14
N GLN A 139 -22.37 1.77 -2.91
CA GLN A 139 -21.36 2.84 -2.87
C GLN A 139 -21.34 3.62 -4.19
N GLN A 140 -21.23 2.92 -5.33
CA GLN A 140 -21.25 3.54 -6.67
C GLN A 140 -22.52 4.37 -6.89
N GLN A 141 -23.70 3.79 -6.62
CA GLN A 141 -24.97 4.49 -6.84
C GLN A 141 -25.07 5.77 -6.01
N THR A 142 -24.66 5.71 -4.73
CA THR A 142 -24.69 6.85 -3.81
C THR A 142 -23.69 7.92 -4.23
N ALA A 143 -22.47 7.54 -4.61
CA ALA A 143 -21.45 8.47 -5.09
C ALA A 143 -21.84 9.17 -6.41
N ILE A 144 -22.43 8.44 -7.37
CA ILE A 144 -22.97 9.04 -8.60
C ILE A 144 -24.08 10.05 -8.28
N LYS A 145 -24.94 9.75 -7.30
CA LYS A 145 -26.00 10.67 -6.87
C LYS A 145 -25.41 11.96 -6.29
N MET A 146 -24.41 11.85 -5.41
CA MET A 146 -23.68 13.00 -4.87
C MET A 146 -23.00 13.81 -5.98
N TYR A 147 -22.30 13.15 -6.91
CA TYR A 147 -21.63 13.80 -8.03
C TYR A 147 -22.62 14.55 -8.94
N LYS A 148 -23.79 13.97 -9.23
CA LYS A 148 -24.83 14.66 -10.02
C LYS A 148 -25.42 15.88 -9.31
N LEU A 149 -25.41 15.91 -7.97
CA LEU A 149 -25.99 16.99 -7.19
C LEU A 149 -25.08 18.23 -7.15
N VAL A 150 -23.78 18.04 -6.95
CA VAL A 150 -22.83 19.15 -6.73
C VAL A 150 -21.73 19.26 -7.78
N GLY A 151 -21.50 18.24 -8.60
CA GLY A 151 -20.50 18.26 -9.67
C GLY A 151 -19.03 18.19 -9.22
N GLU A 152 -18.77 18.03 -7.93
CA GLU A 152 -17.40 18.03 -7.38
C GLU A 152 -16.59 16.78 -7.77
N GLU A 153 -15.31 16.98 -8.08
CA GLU A 153 -14.36 15.94 -8.49
C GLU A 153 -14.27 14.78 -7.49
N ARG A 154 -14.25 15.07 -6.17
CA ARG A 154 -14.15 14.03 -5.13
C ARG A 154 -15.25 12.96 -5.22
N PHE A 155 -16.49 13.35 -5.52
CA PHE A 155 -17.60 12.39 -5.59
C PHE A 155 -17.59 11.59 -6.88
N LEU A 156 -17.05 12.15 -7.95
CA LEU A 156 -16.72 11.40 -9.15
C LEU A 156 -15.68 10.32 -8.84
N LEU A 157 -14.59 10.67 -8.15
CA LEU A 157 -13.55 9.71 -7.79
C LEU A 157 -14.08 8.62 -6.86
N TRP A 158 -14.94 8.96 -5.89
CA TRP A 158 -15.61 7.95 -5.07
C TRP A 158 -16.42 6.97 -5.91
N ALA A 159 -17.17 7.46 -6.90
CA ALA A 159 -17.93 6.60 -7.80
C ALA A 159 -17.02 5.70 -8.65
N VAL A 160 -15.94 6.24 -9.19
CA VAL A 160 -14.96 5.51 -10.02
C VAL A 160 -14.22 4.45 -9.20
N CYS A 161 -13.74 4.79 -8.00
CA CYS A 161 -13.08 3.84 -7.11
C CYS A 161 -14.06 2.73 -6.67
N SER A 162 -15.32 3.05 -6.36
CA SER A 162 -16.33 2.03 -6.07
C SER A 162 -16.63 1.12 -7.28
N ILE A 163 -16.48 1.62 -8.51
CA ILE A 163 -16.54 0.79 -9.72
C ILE A 163 -15.33 -0.15 -9.80
N GLN A 164 -14.11 0.35 -9.57
CA GLN A 164 -12.91 -0.49 -9.57
C GLN A 164 -13.01 -1.59 -8.52
N LEU A 165 -13.49 -1.28 -7.32
CA LEU A 165 -13.72 -2.27 -6.27
C LEU A 165 -14.76 -3.34 -6.67
N GLN A 166 -15.80 -2.99 -7.43
CA GLN A 166 -16.73 -3.99 -7.97
C GLN A 166 -16.05 -4.96 -8.95
N VAL A 167 -15.12 -4.46 -9.77
CA VAL A 167 -14.39 -5.27 -10.75
C VAL A 167 -13.35 -6.15 -10.05
N LEU A 168 -12.66 -5.62 -9.04
CA LEU A 168 -11.61 -6.33 -8.32
C LEU A 168 -12.15 -7.38 -7.33
N CYS A 169 -13.22 -7.04 -6.60
CA CYS A 169 -13.71 -7.84 -5.47
C CYS A 169 -15.09 -8.47 -5.70
N GLY A 170 -15.72 -8.21 -6.85
CA GLY A 170 -17.07 -8.68 -7.14
C GLY A 170 -17.20 -9.22 -8.56
N ASN A 171 -18.45 -9.42 -9.00
CA ASN A 171 -18.76 -9.85 -10.37
C ASN A 171 -18.80 -8.66 -11.36
N GLY A 172 -18.05 -7.59 -11.09
CA GLY A 172 -18.02 -6.40 -11.93
C GLY A 172 -17.34 -6.72 -13.26
N GLY A 173 -18.11 -6.74 -14.35
CA GLY A 173 -17.58 -6.97 -15.69
C GLY A 173 -16.94 -5.72 -16.32
N GLU A 174 -16.21 -5.92 -17.41
CA GLU A 174 -15.53 -4.87 -18.21
C GLU A 174 -16.42 -3.67 -18.56
N LYS A 175 -17.73 -3.87 -18.71
CA LYS A 175 -18.71 -2.81 -18.97
C LYS A 175 -18.70 -1.71 -17.90
N LEU A 176 -18.37 -2.03 -16.65
CA LEU A 176 -18.29 -1.04 -15.58
C LEU A 176 -17.06 -0.13 -15.76
N LEU A 177 -15.94 -0.66 -16.24
CA LEU A 177 -14.74 0.15 -16.54
C LEU A 177 -15.02 1.17 -17.66
N VAL A 178 -15.78 0.76 -18.68
CA VAL A 178 -16.23 1.66 -19.75
C VAL A 178 -17.11 2.79 -19.19
N LEU A 179 -17.98 2.49 -18.22
CA LEU A 179 -18.77 3.51 -17.53
C LEU A 179 -17.89 4.48 -16.73
N ALA A 180 -16.92 3.97 -15.97
CA ALA A 180 -15.98 4.80 -15.20
C ALA A 180 -15.18 5.74 -16.12
N GLU A 181 -14.66 5.22 -17.23
CA GLU A 181 -13.98 6.04 -18.24
C GLU A 181 -14.91 7.12 -18.82
N GLY A 182 -16.16 6.77 -19.14
CA GLY A 182 -17.14 7.73 -19.64
C GLY A 182 -17.43 8.87 -18.65
N LEU A 183 -17.52 8.57 -17.36
CA LEU A 183 -17.70 9.57 -16.30
C LEU A 183 -16.48 10.51 -16.21
N LEU A 184 -15.26 9.95 -16.26
CA LEU A 184 -14.01 10.73 -16.24
C LEU A 184 -13.87 11.62 -17.48
N LYS A 185 -14.06 11.06 -18.69
CA LYS A 185 -14.02 11.82 -19.95
C LYS A 185 -14.99 13.00 -19.93
N LYS A 186 -16.22 12.78 -19.46
CA LYS A 186 -17.23 13.85 -19.34
C LYS A 186 -16.78 14.95 -18.38
N HIS A 187 -16.21 14.57 -17.23
CA HIS A 187 -15.72 15.53 -16.24
C HIS A 187 -14.54 16.33 -16.78
N VAL A 188 -13.54 15.65 -17.35
CA VAL A 188 -12.37 16.27 -18.00
C VAL A 188 -12.79 17.30 -19.05
N ALA A 189 -13.75 16.96 -19.90
CA ALA A 189 -14.25 17.87 -20.95
C ALA A 189 -14.94 19.12 -20.40
N SER A 190 -15.52 19.05 -19.20
CA SER A 190 -16.31 20.14 -18.61
C SER A 190 -15.52 20.97 -17.60
N HIS A 191 -14.65 20.33 -16.81
CA HIS A 191 -14.00 20.93 -15.62
C HIS A 191 -12.48 20.67 -15.56
N SER A 192 -11.90 19.87 -16.46
CA SER A 192 -10.54 19.29 -16.30
C SER A 192 -10.45 18.35 -15.08
N LEU A 193 -9.26 17.80 -14.82
CA LEU A 193 -8.89 17.26 -13.50
C LEU A 193 -7.92 18.20 -12.80
N HIS A 194 -7.95 18.19 -11.48
CA HIS A 194 -7.11 19.06 -10.63
C HIS A 194 -6.19 18.29 -9.70
N GLU A 195 -6.62 17.13 -9.19
CA GLU A 195 -5.80 16.34 -8.26
C GLU A 195 -4.93 15.32 -9.02
N PRO A 196 -3.64 15.12 -8.64
CA PRO A 196 -2.78 14.11 -9.25
C PRO A 196 -3.32 12.69 -9.06
N GLU A 197 -3.97 12.41 -7.93
CA GLU A 197 -4.62 11.13 -7.65
C GLU A 197 -5.75 10.85 -8.65
N ALA A 198 -6.48 11.90 -9.09
CA ALA A 198 -7.53 11.76 -10.09
C ALA A 198 -6.98 11.27 -11.44
N LEU A 199 -5.82 11.79 -11.84
CA LEU A 199 -5.12 11.35 -13.03
C LEU A 199 -4.61 9.90 -12.88
N ILE A 200 -4.04 9.54 -11.74
CA ILE A 200 -3.58 8.17 -11.49
C ILE A 200 -4.75 7.17 -11.58
N VAL A 201 -5.90 7.52 -10.99
CA VAL A 201 -7.13 6.72 -11.09
C VAL A 201 -7.58 6.61 -12.55
N TYR A 202 -7.54 7.70 -13.32
CA TYR A 202 -7.92 7.66 -14.73
C TYR A 202 -7.00 6.77 -15.56
N VAL A 203 -5.68 6.89 -15.38
CA VAL A 203 -4.70 5.99 -16.02
C VAL A 203 -4.95 4.54 -15.62
N SER A 204 -5.23 4.26 -14.35
CA SER A 204 -5.54 2.91 -13.86
C SER A 204 -6.78 2.31 -14.54
N ILE A 205 -7.84 3.10 -14.75
CA ILE A 205 -9.05 2.66 -15.47
C ILE A 205 -8.75 2.28 -16.92
N LEU A 206 -7.88 3.05 -17.59
CA LEU A 206 -7.49 2.75 -18.98
C LEU A 206 -6.56 1.54 -19.04
N GLU A 207 -5.65 1.41 -18.09
CA GLU A 207 -4.74 0.27 -17.95
C GLU A 207 -5.53 -1.03 -17.73
N GLN A 208 -6.55 -1.03 -16.87
CA GLN A 208 -7.45 -2.19 -16.65
C GLN A 208 -8.27 -2.57 -17.90
N GLN A 209 -8.48 -1.62 -18.82
CA GLN A 209 -9.12 -1.87 -20.11
C GLN A 209 -8.13 -2.20 -21.23
N ALA A 210 -6.84 -2.37 -20.91
CA ALA A 210 -5.74 -2.52 -21.87
C ALA A 210 -5.65 -1.37 -22.92
N LYS A 211 -6.17 -0.19 -22.59
CA LYS A 211 -6.09 1.03 -23.42
C LYS A 211 -4.81 1.81 -23.12
N TYR A 212 -3.66 1.16 -23.32
CA TYR A 212 -2.36 1.71 -22.96
C TYR A 212 -2.00 2.96 -23.77
N GLY A 213 -2.36 3.00 -25.06
CA GLY A 213 -2.15 4.16 -25.93
C GLY A 213 -2.87 5.41 -25.42
N ASP A 214 -4.17 5.31 -25.14
CA ASP A 214 -4.98 6.40 -24.58
C ASP A 214 -4.38 6.92 -23.26
N ALA A 215 -3.89 6.01 -22.40
CA ALA A 215 -3.27 6.37 -21.13
C ALA A 215 -1.94 7.14 -21.33
N LEU A 216 -1.12 6.72 -22.29
CA LEU A 216 0.12 7.41 -22.67
C LEU A 216 -0.15 8.79 -23.27
N GLU A 217 -1.19 8.94 -24.08
CA GLU A 217 -1.61 10.23 -24.62
C GLU A 217 -2.02 11.21 -23.51
N ILE A 218 -2.80 10.74 -22.54
CA ILE A 218 -3.21 11.55 -21.38
C ILE A 218 -2.01 12.01 -20.55
N LEU A 219 -1.05 11.11 -20.30
CA LEU A 219 0.19 11.44 -19.58
C LEU A 219 1.09 12.40 -20.36
N SER A 220 1.07 12.34 -21.68
CA SER A 220 1.88 13.24 -22.53
C SER A 220 1.21 14.60 -22.71
N GLY A 221 -0.11 14.67 -22.55
CA GLY A 221 -0.91 15.89 -22.66
C GLY A 221 -0.89 16.78 -21.41
N LYS A 222 -1.82 17.75 -21.39
CA LYS A 222 -1.95 18.75 -20.32
C LYS A 222 -2.19 18.14 -18.94
N LEU A 223 -2.97 17.06 -18.85
CA LEU A 223 -3.24 16.41 -17.56
C LEU A 223 -1.97 15.83 -16.95
N GLY A 224 -1.05 15.32 -17.77
CA GLY A 224 0.23 14.80 -17.30
C GLY A 224 1.15 15.81 -16.63
N SER A 225 0.83 17.11 -16.59
CA SER A 225 1.55 18.09 -15.75
C SER A 225 1.12 18.05 -14.28
N LEU A 226 0.02 17.38 -13.94
CA LEU A 226 -0.41 17.17 -12.55
C LEU A 226 0.60 16.29 -11.78
N LEU A 227 1.27 15.37 -12.47
CA LEU A 227 2.38 14.60 -11.91
C LEU A 227 3.66 15.45 -11.94
N MET A 228 3.91 16.17 -10.85
CA MET A 228 5.06 17.07 -10.75
C MET A 228 6.41 16.34 -10.66
N ILE A 229 6.43 15.13 -10.11
CA ILE A 229 7.65 14.33 -9.98
C ILE A 229 7.87 13.59 -11.30
N GLU A 230 8.90 14.00 -12.05
CA GLU A 230 9.19 13.45 -13.38
C GLU A 230 9.43 11.94 -13.33
N VAL A 231 10.16 11.46 -12.32
CA VAL A 231 10.45 10.02 -12.14
C VAL A 231 9.16 9.20 -12.00
N ASP A 232 8.18 9.68 -11.25
CA ASP A 232 6.91 8.96 -11.06
C ASP A 232 6.09 8.91 -12.34
N LYS A 233 6.08 10.01 -13.10
CA LYS A 233 5.47 10.06 -14.43
C LYS A 233 6.16 9.09 -15.40
N LEU A 234 7.49 9.10 -15.46
CA LEU A 234 8.27 8.18 -16.29
C LEU A 234 8.02 6.72 -15.88
N ARG A 235 7.93 6.42 -14.58
CA ARG A 235 7.66 5.06 -14.09
C ARG A 235 6.31 4.53 -14.59
N ILE A 236 5.28 5.39 -14.62
CA ILE A 236 3.98 5.04 -15.20
C ILE A 236 4.09 4.86 -16.72
N GLN A 237 4.79 5.75 -17.43
CA GLN A 237 4.97 5.63 -18.88
C GLN A 237 5.70 4.35 -19.27
N GLY A 238 6.81 4.03 -18.60
CA GLY A 238 7.55 2.79 -18.82
C GLY A 238 6.68 1.56 -18.61
N ARG A 239 5.81 1.58 -17.58
CA ARG A 239 4.90 0.47 -17.29
C ARG A 239 3.89 0.29 -18.41
N LEU A 240 3.26 1.37 -18.84
CA LEU A 240 2.26 1.34 -19.91
C LEU A 240 2.86 0.87 -21.23
N LEU A 241 4.09 1.32 -21.56
CA LEU A 241 4.81 0.86 -22.75
C LEU A 241 5.11 -0.64 -22.68
N ALA A 242 5.66 -1.11 -21.56
CA ALA A 242 5.93 -2.53 -21.35
C ALA A 242 4.65 -3.39 -21.47
N ARG A 243 3.54 -2.98 -20.83
CA ARG A 243 2.25 -3.68 -20.91
C ARG A 243 1.59 -3.62 -22.29
N SER A 244 1.93 -2.61 -23.10
CA SER A 244 1.51 -2.55 -24.50
C SER A 244 2.33 -3.45 -25.43
N GLY A 245 3.40 -4.06 -24.93
CA GLY A 245 4.34 -4.89 -25.70
C GLY A 245 5.51 -4.13 -26.31
N ASP A 246 5.58 -2.81 -26.14
CA ASP A 246 6.74 -1.99 -26.55
C ASP A 246 7.82 -1.98 -25.47
N TYR A 247 8.45 -3.14 -25.29
CA TYR A 247 9.50 -3.33 -24.30
C TYR A 247 10.74 -2.49 -24.57
N ALA A 248 11.04 -2.17 -25.84
CA ALA A 248 12.20 -1.36 -26.20
C ALA A 248 12.04 0.11 -25.74
N ALA A 249 10.86 0.69 -25.99
CA ALA A 249 10.53 2.01 -25.47
C ALA A 249 10.45 2.01 -23.93
N GLY A 250 9.85 0.97 -23.34
CA GLY A 250 9.80 0.78 -21.89
C GLY A 250 11.20 0.75 -21.25
N ALA A 251 12.12 -0.05 -21.79
CA ALA A 251 13.51 -0.13 -21.34
C ALA A 251 14.22 1.23 -21.43
N SER A 252 14.00 1.99 -22.51
CA SER A 252 14.58 3.32 -22.69
C SER A 252 14.11 4.31 -21.60
N ILE A 253 12.83 4.23 -21.21
CA ILE A 253 12.28 5.05 -20.12
C ILE A 253 12.90 4.66 -18.77
N TYR A 254 13.00 3.36 -18.46
CA TYR A 254 13.62 2.91 -17.21
C TYR A 254 15.12 3.22 -17.15
N GLN A 255 15.82 3.18 -18.29
CA GLN A 255 17.20 3.62 -18.38
C GLN A 255 17.33 5.10 -17.96
N LYS A 256 16.46 5.97 -18.48
CA LYS A 256 16.43 7.40 -18.11
C LYS A 256 16.16 7.59 -16.61
N ILE A 257 15.28 6.79 -16.00
CA ILE A 257 15.04 6.85 -14.55
C ILE A 257 16.31 6.45 -13.78
N LEU A 258 17.00 5.38 -14.17
CA LEU A 258 18.22 4.92 -13.50
C LEU A 258 19.39 5.90 -13.64
N GLU A 259 19.45 6.66 -14.74
CA GLU A 259 20.42 7.77 -14.89
C GLU A 259 20.15 8.91 -13.89
N LEU A 260 18.89 9.14 -13.52
CA LEU A 260 18.50 10.12 -12.50
C LEU A 260 18.60 9.56 -11.07
N CYS A 261 18.28 8.29 -10.89
CA CYS A 261 18.14 7.60 -9.61
C CYS A 261 18.83 6.22 -9.66
N PRO A 262 20.18 6.18 -9.65
CA PRO A 262 20.94 4.95 -9.85
C PRO A 262 20.81 3.93 -8.70
N ASP A 263 20.23 4.31 -7.56
CA ASP A 263 19.96 3.40 -6.42
C ASP A 263 18.52 2.83 -6.42
N ASP A 264 17.74 3.03 -7.49
CA ASP A 264 16.37 2.52 -7.62
C ASP A 264 16.36 1.05 -8.09
N TRP A 265 16.28 0.13 -7.13
CA TRP A 265 16.25 -1.32 -7.38
C TRP A 265 15.03 -1.77 -8.20
N GLU A 266 13.85 -1.24 -7.88
CA GLU A 266 12.61 -1.61 -8.57
C GLU A 266 12.66 -1.19 -10.04
N CYS A 267 13.18 0.01 -10.31
CA CYS A 267 13.41 0.47 -11.67
C CYS A 267 14.41 -0.41 -12.42
N PHE A 268 15.47 -0.91 -11.77
CA PHE A 268 16.39 -1.83 -12.42
C PHE A 268 15.72 -3.15 -12.79
N LEU A 269 14.88 -3.70 -11.92
CA LEU A 269 14.09 -4.90 -12.23
C LEU A 269 13.16 -4.67 -13.42
N HIS A 270 12.49 -3.51 -13.49
CA HIS A 270 11.65 -3.16 -14.64
C HIS A 270 12.46 -2.97 -15.94
N TYR A 271 13.63 -2.33 -15.87
CA TYR A 271 14.54 -2.18 -17.01
C TYR A 271 14.97 -3.54 -17.56
N LEU A 272 15.46 -4.41 -16.69
CA LEU A 272 15.91 -5.74 -17.08
C LEU A 272 14.74 -6.62 -17.54
N GLY A 273 13.58 -6.51 -16.89
CA GLY A 273 12.34 -7.16 -17.32
C GLY A 273 11.95 -6.77 -18.74
N CYS A 274 11.97 -5.47 -19.07
CA CYS A 274 11.74 -5.01 -20.44
C CYS A 274 12.77 -5.55 -21.42
N LEU A 275 14.08 -5.50 -21.10
CA LEU A 275 15.09 -6.09 -21.97
C LEU A 275 14.87 -7.59 -22.19
N LEU A 276 14.38 -8.32 -21.20
CA LEU A 276 14.17 -9.77 -21.32
C LEU A 276 12.74 -10.14 -21.73
N GLU A 277 11.89 -9.15 -22.04
CA GLU A 277 10.45 -9.33 -22.33
C GLU A 277 9.73 -10.16 -21.24
N ASP A 278 10.16 -9.96 -19.99
CA ASP A 278 9.66 -10.66 -18.83
C ASP A 278 8.66 -9.77 -18.09
N ASP A 279 7.38 -10.14 -18.22
CA ASP A 279 6.26 -9.43 -17.62
C ASP A 279 5.95 -9.87 -16.19
N SER A 280 6.75 -10.76 -15.59
CA SER A 280 6.48 -11.32 -14.26
C SER A 280 6.43 -10.25 -13.14
N CYS A 281 7.09 -9.11 -13.34
CA CYS A 281 7.05 -7.99 -12.41
C CYS A 281 5.73 -7.19 -12.48
N TRP A 282 4.95 -7.37 -13.55
CA TRP A 282 3.67 -6.70 -13.79
C TRP A 282 2.47 -7.63 -13.65
N SER A 283 2.70 -8.95 -13.64
CA SER A 283 1.66 -9.93 -13.41
C SER A 283 1.27 -9.94 -11.93
N SER A 284 0.10 -9.40 -11.61
CA SER A 284 -0.58 -9.72 -10.36
C SER A 284 -1.05 -11.18 -10.46
N ASP A 285 -0.26 -12.13 -9.97
CA ASP A 285 -0.79 -13.48 -9.76
C ASP A 285 -1.98 -13.34 -8.80
N VAL A 286 -3.16 -13.74 -9.29
CA VAL A 286 -4.45 -13.62 -8.60
C VAL A 286 -4.50 -14.47 -7.31
N ASP A 287 -3.48 -15.31 -7.08
CA ASP A 287 -3.38 -16.27 -5.97
C ASP A 287 -2.45 -15.85 -4.81
N SER A 288 -1.74 -14.72 -4.87
CA SER A 288 -0.98 -14.24 -3.71
C SER A 288 -1.90 -13.56 -2.70
N GLY A 289 -2.12 -14.21 -1.55
CA GLY A 289 -2.91 -13.69 -0.43
C GLY A 289 -2.42 -12.34 0.13
N PRO A 290 -3.09 -11.78 1.16
CA PRO A 290 -2.94 -10.38 1.58
C PRO A 290 -1.71 -10.13 2.47
N ILE A 291 -0.55 -10.61 2.04
CA ILE A 291 0.75 -10.33 2.66
C ILE A 291 1.71 -10.09 1.52
N PHE A 292 2.48 -8.99 1.59
CA PHE A 292 3.61 -8.69 0.71
C PHE A 292 4.65 -9.82 0.76
N THR A 293 4.37 -10.95 0.12
CA THR A 293 5.40 -11.89 -0.31
C THR A 293 6.01 -11.29 -1.55
N GLN A 294 7.24 -10.79 -1.41
CA GLN A 294 8.09 -10.31 -2.48
C GLN A 294 7.95 -11.28 -3.67
N GLN A 295 7.28 -10.84 -4.75
CA GLN A 295 6.99 -11.68 -5.90
C GLN A 295 8.31 -12.22 -6.44
N PHE A 296 8.53 -13.53 -6.26
CA PHE A 296 9.67 -14.21 -6.81
C PHE A 296 9.51 -14.16 -8.33
N VAL A 297 10.41 -13.43 -9.00
CA VAL A 297 10.48 -13.37 -10.46
C VAL A 297 10.79 -14.79 -10.96
N ASN A 298 9.74 -15.55 -11.23
CA ASN A 298 9.77 -16.79 -11.99
C ASN A 298 10.04 -16.40 -13.45
N CYS A 299 11.33 -16.29 -13.78
CA CYS A 299 11.80 -15.85 -15.09
C CYS A 299 11.19 -16.68 -16.22
N LYS A 300 10.27 -16.11 -17.00
CA LYS A 300 9.76 -16.68 -18.25
C LYS A 300 10.62 -16.22 -19.44
N VAL A 301 11.91 -16.48 -19.42
CA VAL A 301 12.86 -15.96 -20.46
C VAL A 301 13.05 -16.97 -21.61
N ALA A 302 12.34 -18.09 -21.61
CA ALA A 302 12.56 -19.21 -22.53
C ALA A 302 12.20 -18.93 -24.00
N HIS A 303 11.55 -17.80 -24.33
CA HIS A 303 11.14 -17.49 -25.70
C HIS A 303 12.17 -16.68 -26.50
N LEU A 304 13.18 -16.09 -25.86
CA LEU A 304 14.21 -15.32 -26.55
C LEU A 304 15.22 -16.24 -27.24
N ALA A 305 15.65 -15.86 -28.45
CA ALA A 305 16.77 -16.53 -29.10
C ALA A 305 18.08 -16.19 -28.36
N GLU A 306 19.01 -17.15 -28.31
CA GLU A 306 20.25 -17.03 -27.55
C GLU A 306 21.08 -15.79 -27.92
N GLU A 307 21.22 -15.51 -29.21
CA GLU A 307 21.96 -14.34 -29.71
C GLU A 307 21.34 -13.02 -29.23
N VAL A 308 20.00 -12.96 -29.19
CA VAL A 308 19.26 -11.78 -28.74
C VAL A 308 19.41 -11.62 -27.24
N PHE A 309 19.31 -12.71 -26.49
CA PHE A 309 19.54 -12.70 -25.04
C PHE A 309 20.95 -12.17 -24.71
N ASP A 310 21.99 -12.72 -25.33
CA ASP A 310 23.37 -12.30 -25.10
C ASP A 310 23.60 -10.83 -25.43
N PHE A 311 23.05 -10.36 -26.55
CA PHE A 311 23.15 -8.96 -26.95
C PHE A 311 22.50 -8.04 -25.91
N ARG A 312 21.30 -8.37 -25.42
CA ARG A 312 20.57 -7.55 -24.44
C ARG A 312 21.22 -7.57 -23.06
N ILE A 313 21.75 -8.72 -22.63
CA ILE A 313 22.56 -8.83 -21.40
C ILE A 313 23.85 -8.01 -21.50
N THR A 314 24.55 -8.07 -22.64
CA THR A 314 25.75 -7.26 -22.89
C THR A 314 25.44 -5.77 -22.81
N ASN A 315 24.31 -5.34 -23.39
CA ASN A 315 23.86 -3.95 -23.27
C ASN A 315 23.58 -3.55 -21.82
N ALA A 316 22.88 -4.40 -21.04
CA ALA A 316 22.62 -4.15 -19.63
C ALA A 316 23.90 -4.02 -18.80
N LEU A 317 24.88 -4.91 -19.01
CA LEU A 317 26.19 -4.84 -18.35
C LEU A 317 26.93 -3.55 -18.72
N SER A 318 26.95 -3.17 -20.01
CA SER A 318 27.60 -1.94 -20.45
C SER A 318 26.98 -0.68 -19.83
N PHE A 319 25.66 -0.70 -19.62
CA PHE A 319 24.94 0.38 -18.95
C PHE A 319 25.25 0.43 -17.46
N LEU A 320 25.31 -0.72 -16.78
CA LEU A 320 25.71 -0.78 -15.37
C LEU A 320 27.12 -0.27 -15.13
N GLU A 321 28.07 -0.56 -16.02
CA GLU A 321 29.43 -0.03 -15.89
C GLU A 321 29.46 1.50 -16.03
N LYS A 322 28.62 2.09 -16.88
CA LYS A 322 28.43 3.55 -16.94
C LYS A 322 27.84 4.08 -15.64
N LEU A 323 26.76 3.48 -15.13
CA LEU A 323 26.15 3.90 -13.85
C LEU A 323 27.13 3.83 -12.67
N LYS A 324 27.96 2.78 -12.61
CA LYS A 324 29.01 2.64 -11.59
C LYS A 324 30.10 3.70 -11.72
N ALA A 325 30.47 4.08 -12.94
CA ALA A 325 31.46 5.11 -13.20
C ALA A 325 30.96 6.52 -12.84
N ASP A 326 29.69 6.80 -13.16
CA ASP A 326 29.04 8.09 -12.90
C ASP A 326 28.58 8.26 -11.44
N ALA A 327 28.48 7.15 -10.69
CA ALA A 327 28.15 7.14 -9.28
C ALA A 327 29.23 7.84 -8.42
N ASN A 328 29.03 9.14 -8.17
CA ASN A 328 29.89 9.95 -7.29
C ASN A 328 29.93 9.47 -5.82
N SER A 329 29.01 8.59 -5.41
CA SER A 329 28.90 8.09 -4.04
C SER A 329 29.38 6.64 -3.92
N LYS A 330 30.26 6.40 -2.94
CA LYS A 330 30.73 5.05 -2.58
C LYS A 330 29.64 4.15 -1.97
N PHE A 331 28.45 4.69 -1.74
CA PHE A 331 27.37 4.03 -1.00
C PHE A 331 26.19 3.56 -1.87
N ILE A 332 26.24 3.74 -3.19
CA ILE A 332 25.18 3.26 -4.09
C ILE A 332 25.28 1.75 -4.21
N ARG A 333 24.22 1.03 -3.82
CA ARG A 333 24.17 -0.43 -3.75
C ARG A 333 23.58 -1.05 -5.00
N CYS A 334 22.54 -0.43 -5.56
CA CYS A 334 21.74 -0.99 -6.65
C CYS A 334 22.60 -1.44 -7.85
N PRO A 335 23.59 -0.68 -8.37
CA PRO A 335 24.38 -1.14 -9.53
C PRO A 335 25.18 -2.43 -9.27
N TYR A 336 25.52 -2.71 -8.01
CA TYR A 336 26.20 -3.96 -7.63
C TYR A 336 25.20 -5.10 -7.43
N LEU A 337 24.02 -4.83 -6.86
CA LEU A 337 22.90 -5.80 -6.83
C LEU A 337 22.41 -6.16 -8.24
N ALA A 338 22.39 -5.18 -9.12
CA ALA A 338 22.01 -5.33 -10.52
C ALA A 338 22.97 -6.27 -11.27
N SER A 339 24.25 -6.25 -10.90
CA SER A 339 25.23 -7.21 -11.45
C SER A 339 24.87 -8.64 -11.02
N LEU A 340 24.47 -8.84 -9.76
CA LEU A 340 24.01 -10.14 -9.26
C LEU A 340 22.74 -10.62 -9.96
N GLU A 341 21.77 -9.73 -10.19
CA GLU A 341 20.53 -10.10 -10.89
C GLU A 341 20.78 -10.47 -12.35
N ILE A 342 21.68 -9.76 -13.06
CA ILE A 342 22.06 -10.17 -14.42
C ILE A 342 22.65 -11.58 -14.43
N GLU A 343 23.56 -11.89 -13.50
CA GLU A 343 24.13 -13.23 -13.39
C GLU A 343 23.08 -14.28 -13.00
N ARG A 344 22.12 -13.93 -12.14
CA ARG A 344 20.97 -14.77 -11.82
C ARG A 344 20.12 -15.05 -13.06
N ARG A 345 19.83 -14.03 -13.88
CA ARG A 345 19.07 -14.17 -15.13
C ARG A 345 19.79 -15.06 -16.14
N LYS A 346 21.12 -14.96 -16.27
CA LYS A 346 21.93 -15.87 -17.11
C LYS A 346 21.80 -17.33 -16.66
N HIS A 347 21.90 -17.61 -15.35
CA HIS A 347 21.70 -18.97 -14.82
C HIS A 347 20.30 -19.49 -15.11
N LEU A 348 19.26 -18.67 -14.86
CA LEU A 348 17.86 -19.07 -15.11
C LEU A 348 17.55 -19.29 -16.61
N TYR A 349 18.30 -18.66 -17.51
CA TYR A 349 18.22 -18.91 -18.95
C TYR A 349 18.92 -20.21 -19.38
N GLY A 350 19.78 -20.80 -18.53
CA GLY A 350 20.57 -21.99 -18.83
C GLY A 350 22.04 -21.72 -19.20
N LYS A 351 22.51 -20.47 -19.06
CA LYS A 351 23.93 -20.09 -19.21
C LYS A 351 24.60 -19.96 -17.85
N GLU A 352 24.71 -21.08 -17.15
CA GLU A 352 25.28 -21.14 -15.81
C GLU A 352 26.78 -20.87 -15.87
N ASN A 353 27.21 -19.77 -15.24
CA ASN A 353 28.62 -19.49 -14.98
C ASN A 353 28.80 -19.15 -13.49
N HIS A 354 29.10 -20.18 -12.69
CA HIS A 354 29.27 -20.02 -11.26
C HIS A 354 30.42 -19.05 -10.90
N ASP A 355 31.45 -18.91 -11.74
CA ASP A 355 32.57 -18.02 -11.44
C ASP A 355 32.18 -16.54 -11.54
N GLU A 356 31.31 -16.18 -12.51
CA GLU A 356 30.82 -14.81 -12.68
C GLU A 356 29.92 -14.37 -11.51
N ILE A 357 28.93 -15.19 -11.14
CA ILE A 357 28.04 -14.88 -10.01
C ILE A 357 28.81 -14.85 -8.68
N MET A 358 29.79 -15.75 -8.48
CA MET A 358 30.64 -15.75 -7.30
C MET A 358 31.55 -14.52 -7.26
N GLY A 359 32.09 -14.10 -8.41
CA GLY A 359 32.84 -12.87 -8.56
C GLY A 359 32.01 -11.64 -8.17
N ALA A 360 30.77 -11.55 -8.66
CA ALA A 360 29.83 -10.49 -8.32
C ALA A 360 29.45 -10.50 -6.83
N LEU A 361 29.19 -11.67 -6.23
CA LEU A 361 28.89 -11.83 -4.80
C LEU A 361 30.05 -11.36 -3.92
N MET A 362 31.28 -11.75 -4.28
CA MET A 362 32.47 -11.28 -3.58
C MET A 362 32.63 -9.77 -3.76
N GLN A 363 32.42 -9.21 -4.96
CA GLN A 363 32.49 -7.77 -5.17
C GLN A 363 31.48 -7.00 -4.30
N TYR A 364 30.24 -7.51 -4.19
CA TYR A 364 29.22 -6.96 -3.29
C TYR A 364 29.66 -7.04 -1.82
N PHE A 365 30.21 -8.17 -1.38
CA PHE A 365 30.70 -8.34 -0.01
C PHE A 365 31.84 -7.40 0.35
N HIS A 366 32.82 -7.21 -0.53
CA HIS A 366 33.93 -6.29 -0.26
C HIS A 366 33.45 -4.85 -0.03
N LYS A 367 32.36 -4.44 -0.67
CA LYS A 367 31.78 -3.09 -0.51
C LYS A 367 30.80 -3.00 0.66
N PHE A 368 29.89 -3.97 0.78
CA PHE A 368 28.70 -3.88 1.63
C PHE A 368 28.58 -5.00 2.66
N GLY A 369 29.55 -5.92 2.73
CA GLY A 369 29.53 -7.05 3.65
C GLY A 369 29.53 -6.68 5.12
N HIS A 370 29.89 -5.44 5.47
CA HIS A 370 29.80 -4.92 6.83
C HIS A 370 28.39 -4.42 7.21
N LEU A 371 27.48 -4.28 6.24
CA LEU A 371 26.13 -3.79 6.46
C LEU A 371 25.20 -4.92 6.91
N ALA A 372 24.30 -4.61 7.86
CA ALA A 372 23.38 -5.60 8.44
C ALA A 372 22.40 -6.22 7.43
N CYS A 373 22.15 -5.54 6.31
CA CYS A 373 21.27 -5.95 5.22
C CYS A 373 21.94 -6.91 4.23
N PHE A 374 23.26 -7.13 4.28
CA PHE A 374 23.96 -7.92 3.27
C PHE A 374 23.32 -9.30 3.06
N THR A 375 23.02 -10.02 4.15
CA THR A 375 22.46 -11.38 4.06
C THR A 375 21.11 -11.40 3.37
N SER A 376 20.20 -10.47 3.70
CA SER A 376 18.90 -10.35 3.04
C SER A 376 19.03 -9.89 1.59
N ASP A 377 20.00 -9.03 1.30
CA ASP A 377 20.27 -8.56 -0.06
C ASP A 377 20.71 -9.71 -0.98
N VAL A 378 21.54 -10.65 -0.48
CA VAL A 378 22.13 -11.71 -1.33
C VAL A 378 21.32 -13.02 -1.37
N GLU A 379 20.41 -13.22 -0.43
CA GLU A 379 19.67 -14.47 -0.23
C GLU A 379 19.05 -15.03 -1.52
N MET A 380 18.38 -14.18 -2.30
CA MET A 380 17.74 -14.58 -3.55
C MET A 380 18.73 -15.07 -4.61
N PHE A 381 19.94 -14.53 -4.66
CA PHE A 381 20.97 -14.92 -5.64
C PHE A 381 21.64 -16.24 -5.27
N LEU A 382 21.61 -16.63 -4.00
CA LEU A 382 22.11 -17.94 -3.58
C LEU A 382 21.23 -19.08 -4.08
N GLN A 383 19.96 -18.83 -4.42
CA GLN A 383 19.03 -19.88 -4.85
C GLN A 383 19.47 -20.57 -6.15
N VAL A 384 20.18 -19.86 -7.03
CA VAL A 384 20.72 -20.44 -8.28
C VAL A 384 22.05 -21.18 -8.09
N LEU A 385 22.64 -21.16 -6.88
CA LEU A 385 23.87 -21.87 -6.56
C LEU A 385 23.58 -23.27 -6.01
N THR A 386 24.41 -24.24 -6.39
CA THR A 386 24.43 -25.57 -5.77
C THR A 386 24.88 -25.49 -4.30
N PRO A 387 24.54 -26.49 -3.46
CA PRO A 387 24.99 -26.54 -2.07
C PRO A 387 26.52 -26.42 -1.93
N ASP A 388 27.28 -27.08 -2.80
CA ASP A 388 28.75 -27.03 -2.79
C ASP A 388 29.25 -25.61 -3.09
N LYS A 389 28.65 -24.93 -4.08
CA LYS A 389 29.02 -23.54 -4.41
C LYS A 389 28.65 -22.54 -3.32
N LYS A 390 27.58 -22.79 -2.56
CA LYS A 390 27.27 -21.99 -1.37
C LYS A 390 28.34 -22.16 -0.30
N MET A 391 28.84 -23.38 -0.10
CA MET A 391 29.95 -23.65 0.83
C MET A 391 31.26 -22.99 0.36
N ASP A 392 31.61 -23.11 -0.92
CA ASP A 392 32.76 -22.42 -1.53
C ASP A 392 32.68 -20.89 -1.28
N PHE A 393 31.48 -20.31 -1.38
CA PHE A 393 31.26 -18.89 -1.16
C PHE A 393 31.52 -18.51 0.30
N LEU A 394 30.97 -19.29 1.23
CA LEU A 394 31.16 -19.08 2.66
C LEU A 394 32.64 -19.15 3.05
N GLU A 395 33.39 -20.10 2.51
CA GLU A 395 34.85 -20.20 2.74
C GLU A 395 35.58 -18.95 2.24
N LYS A 396 35.29 -18.48 1.02
CA LYS A 396 35.85 -17.24 0.48
C LYS A 396 35.51 -16.00 1.33
N LEU A 397 34.30 -15.93 1.89
CA LEU A 397 33.93 -14.86 2.82
C LEU A 397 34.80 -14.89 4.07
N ILE A 398 35.00 -16.06 4.67
CA ILE A 398 35.81 -16.23 5.89
C ILE A 398 37.27 -15.82 5.64
N GLU A 399 37.85 -16.25 4.51
CA GLU A 399 39.21 -15.89 4.13
C GLU A 399 39.40 -14.38 3.94
N SER A 400 38.38 -13.70 3.42
CA SER A 400 38.45 -12.27 3.12
C SER A 400 38.56 -11.37 4.36
N ILE A 401 37.95 -11.75 5.51
CA ILE A 401 38.05 -10.98 6.76
C ILE A 401 39.48 -10.96 7.29
N ASN A 402 40.22 -12.06 7.11
CA ASN A 402 41.55 -12.24 7.70
C ASN A 402 42.62 -11.33 7.09
N THR A 403 42.31 -10.54 6.06
CA THR A 403 43.35 -9.92 5.24
C THR A 403 43.45 -8.39 5.26
N LYS A 404 42.43 -7.55 5.49
CA LYS A 404 42.54 -6.14 5.00
C LYS A 404 41.84 -4.98 5.74
N THR A 405 41.14 -5.14 6.86
CA THR A 405 40.32 -4.04 7.41
C THR A 405 40.84 -3.52 8.77
N THR A 406 41.30 -2.26 8.81
CA THR A 406 41.77 -1.56 10.04
C THR A 406 40.64 -0.97 10.90
N GLU A 407 39.42 -0.88 10.36
CA GLU A 407 38.27 -0.28 11.04
C GLU A 407 37.46 -1.35 11.81
N LEU A 408 37.56 -1.35 13.14
CA LEU A 408 36.97 -2.37 14.02
C LEU A 408 35.45 -2.55 13.83
N THR A 409 34.72 -1.49 13.56
CA THR A 409 33.27 -1.52 13.32
C THR A 409 32.91 -2.30 12.05
N LYS A 410 33.69 -2.13 10.98
CA LYS A 410 33.50 -2.89 9.73
C LYS A 410 33.85 -4.37 9.90
N VAL A 411 34.91 -4.68 10.65
CA VAL A 411 35.28 -6.06 10.97
C VAL A 411 34.18 -6.76 11.76
N LEU A 412 33.60 -6.09 12.76
CA LEU A 412 32.47 -6.62 13.53
C LEU A 412 31.23 -6.83 12.64
N GLY A 413 30.92 -5.85 11.77
CA GLY A 413 29.84 -5.96 10.80
C GLY A 413 30.01 -7.16 9.86
N GLN A 414 31.20 -7.30 9.26
CA GLN A 414 31.53 -8.43 8.39
C GLN A 414 31.44 -9.78 9.11
N SER A 415 31.93 -9.86 10.35
CA SER A 415 31.85 -11.07 11.17
C SER A 415 30.40 -11.47 11.45
N THR A 416 29.55 -10.49 11.74
CA THR A 416 28.10 -10.68 11.95
C THR A 416 27.43 -11.17 10.66
N THR A 417 27.78 -10.58 9.52
CA THR A 417 27.29 -10.99 8.21
C THR A 417 27.67 -12.43 7.88
N ILE A 418 28.93 -12.83 8.08
CA ILE A 418 29.36 -14.22 7.84
C ILE A 418 28.59 -15.19 8.72
N PHE A 419 28.34 -14.84 9.99
CA PHE A 419 27.53 -15.67 10.87
C PHE A 419 26.12 -15.88 10.32
N LYS A 420 25.44 -14.80 9.92
CA LYS A 420 24.11 -14.89 9.29
C LYS A 420 24.14 -15.71 7.99
N MET A 421 25.20 -15.58 7.19
CA MET A 421 25.39 -16.39 5.98
C MET A 421 25.56 -17.87 6.29
N ARG A 422 26.28 -18.25 7.36
CA ARG A 422 26.38 -19.65 7.82
C ARG A 422 25.01 -20.21 8.20
N GLU A 423 24.22 -19.41 8.89
CA GLU A 423 22.85 -19.76 9.29
C GLU A 423 21.96 -19.97 8.07
N LEU A 424 22.02 -19.06 7.10
CA LEU A 424 21.28 -19.14 5.84
C LEU A 424 21.66 -20.36 4.98
N ILE A 425 22.95 -20.70 4.92
CA ILE A 425 23.46 -21.83 4.12
C ILE A 425 23.26 -23.18 4.85
N GLY A 426 23.02 -23.16 6.17
CA GLY A 426 22.78 -24.37 6.97
C GLY A 426 24.05 -25.01 7.58
N ASP A 427 25.16 -24.27 7.69
CA ASP A 427 26.46 -24.76 8.20
C ASP A 427 26.62 -24.61 9.73
N VAL A 428 25.52 -24.45 10.47
CA VAL A 428 25.56 -24.14 11.93
C VAL A 428 26.07 -25.33 12.77
N TYR A 429 26.00 -26.56 12.25
CA TYR A 429 26.28 -27.79 12.99
C TYR A 429 27.75 -28.25 13.00
N LYS A 430 28.68 -27.55 12.32
CA LYS A 430 30.10 -27.95 12.23
C LYS A 430 31.06 -27.19 13.16
N LEU A 431 30.56 -26.30 14.02
CA LEU A 431 31.42 -25.50 14.91
C LEU A 431 31.79 -26.25 16.21
N PRO A 432 33.08 -26.33 16.60
CA PRO A 432 33.45 -26.79 17.93
C PRO A 432 32.90 -25.84 19.01
N VAL A 433 32.54 -26.40 20.17
CA VAL A 433 31.87 -25.74 21.32
C VAL A 433 32.55 -24.42 21.75
N PHE A 434 33.87 -24.29 21.56
CA PHE A 434 34.62 -23.07 21.86
C PHE A 434 34.29 -21.88 20.95
N GLY A 435 33.91 -22.13 19.69
CA GLY A 435 33.41 -21.09 18.80
C GLY A 435 32.13 -20.49 19.38
N VAL A 436 31.16 -21.31 19.75
CA VAL A 436 29.85 -20.84 20.27
C VAL A 436 29.97 -19.89 21.49
N CYS A 437 30.98 -20.06 22.35
CA CYS A 437 31.18 -19.20 23.53
C CYS A 437 31.68 -17.77 23.23
N LEU A 438 32.63 -17.60 22.29
CA LEU A 438 33.04 -16.24 21.86
C LEU A 438 31.86 -15.49 21.21
N PHE A 439 30.92 -16.25 20.65
CA PHE A 439 29.80 -15.76 19.84
C PHE A 439 28.61 -15.32 20.71
N CYS A 440 28.32 -16.01 21.81
CA CYS A 440 27.39 -15.51 22.82
C CYS A 440 27.85 -14.18 23.42
N ALA A 441 29.17 -14.00 23.59
CA ALA A 441 29.74 -12.73 24.08
C ALA A 441 29.54 -11.58 23.06
N HIS A 442 29.65 -11.84 21.75
CA HIS A 442 29.37 -10.83 20.72
C HIS A 442 27.87 -10.51 20.57
N LYS A 443 26.97 -11.50 20.64
CA LYS A 443 25.52 -11.28 20.66
C LYS A 443 25.10 -10.43 21.88
N CYS A 444 25.62 -10.75 23.07
CA CYS A 444 25.38 -9.97 24.27
C CYS A 444 25.95 -8.54 24.17
N MET A 445 27.13 -8.33 23.59
CA MET A 445 27.70 -6.99 23.39
C MET A 445 26.88 -6.13 22.42
N PHE A 446 26.36 -6.70 21.33
CA PHE A 446 25.52 -5.97 20.37
C PHE A 446 24.17 -5.61 20.99
N GLN A 447 23.59 -6.51 21.79
CA GLN A 447 22.33 -6.28 22.48
C GLN A 447 22.49 -5.26 23.63
N PHE A 448 23.66 -5.20 24.28
CA PHE A 448 24.02 -4.15 25.23
C PHE A 448 24.23 -2.78 24.56
N ALA A 449 24.89 -2.75 23.39
CA ALA A 449 25.14 -1.50 22.67
C ALA A 449 23.84 -0.88 22.10
N CYS A 450 22.89 -1.71 21.65
CA CYS A 450 21.56 -1.25 21.23
C CYS A 450 20.65 -0.81 22.38
N PHE A 451 20.96 -1.15 23.63
CA PHE A 451 20.22 -0.69 24.82
C PHE A 451 20.75 0.63 25.40
N LEU A 452 21.92 1.09 24.94
CA LEU A 452 22.65 2.27 25.42
C LEU A 452 22.60 3.46 24.44
N LEU A 453 21.90 3.32 23.32
CA LEU A 453 21.45 4.38 22.40
C LEU A 453 19.93 4.50 22.53
#